data_AF-A0A1C4H5R4-F1
#
_entry.id   AF-A0A1C4H5R4-F1
#
_cell.length_a   1.000
_cell.length_b   1.000
_cell.length_c   1.000
_cell.angle_alpha   90.00
_cell.angle_beta   90.00
_cell.angle_gamma   90.00
#
_symmetry.space_group_name_H-M   'P 1'
#
loop_
_entity.id
_entity.type
_entity.pdbx_description
1 polymer ?
#
loop_
_entity_poly.entity_id
_entity_poly.type
_entity_poly.pdbx_seq_one_letter_code
_entity_poly.pdbx_strand_id
1 'polypeptide(L)'
;MTSRTHHDFSITSKVVNGLTHGQTPRQIADHLNLPLDFIDLIISQERNAGRLDVYDLRSCNSSSGQGCNPDPESLVCAGCPILPMEIRRRQSVMARVKSKFRR
;
A
#
# COMPACT_ATOMS: atom_id res chain seq x y z
N MET A 1 27.59 -31.44 6.08
CA MET A 1 26.28 -30.75 6.06
C MET A 1 26.54 -29.25 6.11
N THR A 2 26.74 -28.61 4.96
CA THR A 2 26.99 -27.16 4.87
C THR A 2 25.71 -26.50 4.37
N SER A 3 25.09 -25.64 5.17
CA SER A 3 23.96 -24.83 4.70
C SER A 3 23.90 -23.48 5.38
N ARG A 4 23.85 -22.47 4.51
CA ARG A 4 23.24 -21.14 4.65
C ARG A 4 23.93 -20.11 5.55
N THR A 5 24.83 -19.35 4.92
CA THR A 5 25.18 -17.97 5.29
C THR A 5 25.09 -17.04 4.07
N HIS A 6 23.99 -17.11 3.30
CA HIS A 6 23.78 -16.28 2.10
C HIS A 6 22.46 -15.48 2.18
N HIS A 7 21.97 -15.18 3.39
CA HIS A 7 20.65 -14.59 3.60
C HIS A 7 20.62 -13.06 3.51
N ASP A 8 21.74 -12.36 3.70
CA ASP A 8 21.73 -10.88 3.79
C ASP A 8 21.91 -10.15 2.45
N PHE A 9 22.36 -10.82 1.38
CA PHE A 9 22.60 -10.20 0.06
C PHE A 9 21.76 -10.78 -1.09
N SER A 10 20.88 -11.75 -0.82
CA SER A 10 20.09 -12.38 -1.88
C SER A 10 19.13 -11.39 -2.53
N ILE A 11 18.87 -11.56 -3.84
CA ILE A 11 17.87 -10.77 -4.57
C ILE A 11 16.50 -10.88 -3.89
N THR A 12 16.13 -12.09 -3.46
CA THR A 12 14.90 -12.35 -2.71
C THR A 12 14.81 -11.49 -1.45
N SER A 13 15.89 -11.46 -0.65
CA SER A 13 15.94 -10.65 0.57
C SER A 13 15.78 -9.15 0.27
N LYS A 14 16.40 -8.66 -0.82
CA LYS A 14 16.23 -7.25 -1.25
C LYS A 14 14.79 -6.95 -1.66
N VAL A 15 14.14 -7.87 -2.37
CA VAL A 15 12.73 -7.74 -2.76
C VAL A 15 11.83 -7.72 -1.53
N VAL A 16 11.98 -8.70 -0.63
CA VAL A 16 11.18 -8.77 0.61
C VAL A 16 11.39 -7.50 1.44
N ASN A 17 12.64 -7.05 1.60
CA ASN A 17 12.97 -5.85 2.34
C ASN A 17 12.35 -4.57 1.72
N GLY A 18 12.37 -4.46 0.39
CA GLY A 18 11.70 -3.34 -0.29
C GLY A 18 10.19 -3.32 -0.03
N LEU A 19 9.55 -4.49 -0.08
CA LEU A 19 8.11 -4.63 0.19
C LEU A 19 7.77 -4.27 1.65
N THR A 20 8.56 -4.71 2.62
CA THR A 20 8.32 -4.38 4.04
C THR A 20 8.53 -2.90 4.36
N HIS A 21 9.32 -2.18 3.55
CA HIS A 21 9.49 -0.73 3.64
C HIS A 21 8.47 0.05 2.78
N GLY A 22 7.44 -0.62 2.25
CA GLY A 22 6.35 0.02 1.51
C GLY A 22 6.68 0.38 0.06
N GLN A 23 7.78 -0.15 -0.50
CA GLN A 23 8.01 -0.04 -1.94
C GLN A 23 7.04 -0.94 -2.70
N THR A 24 6.55 -0.45 -3.84
CA THR A 24 5.72 -1.25 -4.75
C THR A 24 6.61 -2.22 -5.57
N PRO A 25 6.06 -3.35 -6.05
CA PRO A 25 6.80 -4.29 -6.92
C PRO A 25 7.48 -3.60 -8.11
N ARG A 26 6.83 -2.59 -8.70
CA ARG A 26 7.39 -1.81 -9.82
C ARG A 26 8.58 -0.94 -9.40
N GLN A 27 8.50 -0.26 -8.26
CA GLN A 27 9.63 0.52 -7.73
C GLN A 27 10.84 -0.39 -7.42
N ILE A 28 10.59 -1.60 -6.91
CA ILE A 28 11.64 -2.58 -6.65
C ILE A 28 12.26 -3.09 -7.95
N ALA A 29 11.43 -3.40 -8.96
CA ALA A 29 11.88 -3.80 -10.29
C ALA A 29 12.79 -2.74 -10.92
N ASP A 30 12.36 -1.48 -10.91
CA ASP A 30 13.11 -0.35 -11.46
C ASP A 30 14.43 -0.14 -10.69
N HIS A 31 14.41 -0.19 -9.35
CA HIS A 31 15.60 0.01 -8.52
C HIS A 31 16.62 -1.13 -8.68
N LEU A 32 16.16 -2.38 -8.78
CA LEU A 32 17.03 -3.55 -8.94
C LEU A 32 17.39 -3.83 -10.41
N ASN A 33 16.85 -3.08 -11.37
CA ASN A 33 16.97 -3.33 -12.81
C ASN A 33 16.58 -4.77 -13.18
N LEU A 34 15.45 -5.23 -12.65
CA LEU A 34 14.91 -6.56 -12.89
C LEU A 34 13.53 -6.49 -13.57
N PRO A 35 13.15 -7.49 -14.38
CA PRO A 35 11.81 -7.56 -14.95
C PRO A 35 10.74 -7.64 -13.85
N LEU A 36 9.61 -6.95 -14.05
CA LEU A 36 8.50 -6.98 -13.10
C LEU A 36 7.97 -8.40 -12.87
N ASP A 37 7.83 -9.19 -13.93
CA ASP A 37 7.36 -10.58 -13.85
C ASP A 37 8.26 -11.44 -12.95
N PHE A 38 9.57 -11.14 -12.91
CA PHE A 38 10.50 -11.83 -12.03
C PHE A 38 10.31 -11.43 -10.56
N ILE A 39 10.02 -10.16 -10.29
CA ILE A 39 9.64 -9.69 -8.95
C ILE A 39 8.35 -10.37 -8.49
N ASP A 40 7.35 -10.47 -9.37
CA ASP A 40 6.07 -11.13 -9.07
C ASP A 40 6.23 -12.64 -8.79
N LEU A 41 7.16 -13.30 -9.50
CA LEU A 41 7.55 -14.69 -9.21
C LEU A 41 8.14 -14.84 -7.80
N ILE A 42 9.06 -13.95 -7.42
CA ILE A 42 9.65 -13.95 -6.07
C ILE A 42 8.57 -13.73 -5.01
N ILE A 43 7.68 -12.76 -5.21
CA ILE A 43 6.57 -12.49 -4.29
C ILE A 43 5.68 -13.73 -4.14
N SER A 44 5.34 -14.38 -5.24
CA SER A 44 4.51 -15.58 -5.26
C SER A 44 5.18 -16.74 -4.51
N GLN A 45 6.49 -16.93 -4.73
CA GLN A 45 7.28 -17.95 -4.03
C GLN A 45 7.31 -17.71 -2.51
N GLU A 46 7.59 -16.48 -2.07
CA GLU A 46 7.70 -16.16 -0.65
C GLU A 46 6.33 -16.15 0.06
N ARG A 47 5.25 -15.79 -0.66
CA ARG A 47 3.87 -16.00 -0.20
C ARG A 47 3.58 -17.49 0.03
N ASN A 48 3.89 -18.34 -0.95
CA ASN A 48 3.69 -19.78 -0.84
C ASN A 48 4.54 -20.42 0.27
N ALA A 49 5.72 -19.83 0.56
CA ALA A 49 6.57 -20.23 1.67
C ALA A 49 6.09 -19.72 3.04
N GLY A 50 5.02 -18.92 3.09
CA GLY A 50 4.49 -18.33 4.32
C GLY A 50 5.37 -17.24 4.93
N ARG A 51 6.33 -16.70 4.16
CA ARG A 51 7.27 -15.66 4.64
C ARG A 51 6.81 -14.23 4.32
N LEU A 52 5.86 -14.09 3.40
CA LEU A 52 5.32 -12.81 2.97
C LEU A 52 3.80 -12.86 3.01
N ASP A 53 3.21 -12.15 3.96
CA ASP A 53 1.78 -11.87 3.95
C ASP A 53 1.54 -10.49 3.32
N VAL A 54 1.49 -10.47 1.99
CA VAL A 54 1.26 -9.23 1.25
C VAL A 54 -0.24 -8.99 1.19
N TYR A 55 -0.70 -8.05 2.01
CA TYR A 55 -2.08 -7.61 2.01
C TYR A 55 -2.38 -6.81 0.74
N ASP A 56 -3.27 -7.31 -0.12
CA ASP A 56 -3.71 -6.56 -1.29
C ASP A 56 -4.70 -5.47 -0.86
N LEU A 57 -4.17 -4.25 -0.66
CA LEU A 57 -4.96 -3.06 -0.35
C LEU A 57 -5.89 -2.63 -1.52
N ARG A 58 -5.73 -3.17 -2.74
CA ARG A 58 -6.67 -2.92 -3.85
C ARG A 58 -7.94 -3.75 -3.69
N SER A 59 -7.82 -4.99 -3.25
CA SER A 59 -8.93 -5.87 -2.86
C SER A 59 -9.68 -5.28 -1.66
N CYS A 60 -8.95 -4.78 -0.68
CA CYS A 60 -9.49 -4.04 0.45
C CYS A 60 -9.50 -2.53 0.20
N ASN A 61 -9.83 -2.08 -1.01
CA ASN A 61 -10.25 -0.70 -1.11
C ASN A 61 -11.43 -0.58 -0.10
N SER A 62 -11.44 0.44 0.74
CA SER A 62 -12.60 0.75 1.57
C SER A 62 -13.74 1.32 0.70
N SER A 63 -13.82 0.92 -0.57
CA SER A 63 -14.59 1.50 -1.67
C SER A 63 -15.35 0.43 -2.49
N SER A 64 -15.29 -0.86 -2.11
CA SER A 64 -15.78 -2.00 -2.88
C SER A 64 -17.02 -2.62 -2.24
N GLY A 65 -17.39 -2.14 -1.06
CA GLY A 65 -18.80 -1.92 -0.69
C GLY A 65 -19.14 -0.44 -0.90
N GLN A 66 -20.42 -0.06 -0.75
CA GLN A 66 -20.86 1.35 -0.67
C GLN A 66 -19.81 2.12 0.11
N GLY A 67 -19.11 3.04 -0.56
CA GLY A 67 -17.79 3.48 -0.13
C GLY A 67 -17.75 3.94 1.32
N CYS A 68 -16.55 3.93 1.91
CA CYS A 68 -16.28 4.49 3.22
C CYS A 68 -17.14 5.75 3.41
N ASN A 69 -18.12 5.67 4.32
CA ASN A 69 -19.01 6.76 4.69
C ASN A 69 -18.50 7.35 6.00
N PRO A 70 -17.38 8.09 5.97
CA PRO A 70 -16.78 8.66 7.16
C PRO A 70 -17.75 9.64 7.80
N ASP A 71 -17.85 9.57 9.13
CA ASP A 71 -18.51 10.63 9.89
C ASP A 71 -17.79 11.96 9.64
N PRO A 72 -18.48 12.99 9.09
CA PRO A 72 -17.89 14.29 8.87
C PRO A 72 -17.36 14.92 10.17
N GLU A 73 -17.88 14.62 11.34
CA GLU A 73 -17.37 15.24 12.58
C GLU A 73 -16.19 14.48 13.20
N SER A 74 -15.82 13.33 12.64
CA SER A 74 -14.64 12.57 13.06
C SER A 74 -13.36 13.14 12.44
N LEU A 75 -12.50 13.72 13.29
CA LEU A 75 -11.17 14.20 12.90
C LEU A 75 -10.25 13.08 12.38
N VAL A 76 -10.48 11.83 12.81
CA VAL A 76 -9.70 10.67 12.40
C VAL A 76 -9.95 10.34 10.92
N CYS A 77 -11.21 10.43 10.48
CA CYS A 77 -11.57 10.11 9.10
C CYS A 77 -11.10 11.17 8.09
N ALA A 78 -11.05 12.45 8.49
CA ALA A 78 -10.60 13.55 7.63
C ALA A 78 -9.12 13.43 7.19
N GLY A 79 -8.30 12.72 7.98
CA GLY A 79 -6.88 12.47 7.70
C GLY A 79 -6.57 11.13 7.01
N CYS A 80 -7.57 10.30 6.74
CA CYS A 80 -7.34 8.93 6.29
C CYS A 80 -6.67 8.89 4.90
N PRO A 81 -5.47 8.29 4.76
CA PRO A 81 -4.77 8.21 3.47
C PRO A 81 -5.47 7.31 2.46
N ILE A 82 -6.36 6.42 2.94
CA ILE A 82 -7.13 5.46 2.14
C ILE A 82 -8.34 6.14 1.47
N LEU A 83 -8.78 7.30 1.97
CA LEU A 83 -9.90 8.00 1.35
C LEU A 83 -9.56 8.43 -0.09
N PRO A 84 -10.46 8.21 -1.06
CA PRO A 84 -10.36 8.80 -2.39
C PRO A 84 -10.10 10.31 -2.32
N MET A 85 -9.21 10.81 -3.18
CA MET A 85 -8.78 12.21 -3.17
C MET A 85 -9.97 13.18 -3.29
N GLU A 86 -11.00 12.80 -4.06
CA GLU A 86 -12.24 13.57 -4.25
C GLU A 86 -13.00 13.77 -2.93
N ILE A 87 -13.05 12.75 -2.07
CA ILE A 87 -13.71 12.80 -0.77
C ILE A 87 -12.88 13.63 0.22
N ARG A 88 -11.55 13.44 0.23
CA ARG A 88 -10.63 14.27 1.04
C ARG A 88 -10.76 15.77 0.73
N ARG A 89 -10.87 16.13 -0.55
CA ARG A 89 -11.04 17.54 -0.97
C ARG A 89 -12.34 18.15 -0.44
N ARG A 90 -13.46 17.41 -0.51
CA ARG A 90 -14.76 17.84 0.01
C ARG A 90 -14.80 17.98 1.53
N GLN A 91 -13.98 17.21 2.24
CA GLN A 91 -13.93 17.23 3.71
C GLN A 91 -12.90 18.20 4.28
N SER A 92 -12.08 18.83 3.43
CA SER A 92 -11.09 19.82 3.84
C SER A 92 -11.71 20.95 4.66
N VAL A 93 -10.93 21.51 5.59
CA VAL A 93 -11.36 22.66 6.42
C VAL A 93 -11.89 23.80 5.55
N MET A 94 -11.23 24.08 4.43
CA MET A 94 -11.64 25.09 3.47
C MET A 94 -13.00 24.79 2.82
N ALA A 95 -13.28 23.53 2.48
CA ALA A 95 -14.58 23.13 1.94
C ALA A 95 -15.71 23.29 2.98
N ARG A 96 -15.45 23.00 4.26
CA ARG A 96 -16.41 23.21 5.36
C ARG A 96 -16.67 24.68 5.67
N VAL A 97 -15.64 25.51 5.64
CA VAL A 97 -15.80 26.97 5.81
C VAL A 97 -16.64 27.54 4.67
N LYS A 98 -16.35 27.13 3.43
CA LYS A 98 -17.09 27.57 2.24
C LYS A 98 -18.56 27.13 2.24
N SER A 99 -18.88 25.95 2.79
CA SER A 99 -20.28 25.50 2.91
C SER A 99 -21.05 26.27 3.99
N LYS A 100 -20.39 26.63 5.10
CA LYS A 100 -21.00 27.49 6.14
C LYS A 100 -21.27 28.91 5.65
N PHE A 101 -20.40 29.47 4.80
CA PHE A 101 -20.56 30.81 4.22
C PHE A 101 -21.57 30.89 3.06
N ARG A 102 -22.04 29.75 2.53
CA ARG A 102 -23.03 29.68 1.44
C ARG A 102 -24.46 29.45 1.93
N ARG A 103 -24.68 29.52 3.24
CA ARG A 103 -25.98 29.33 3.89
C ARG A 103 -26.54 30.65 4.40
#